data_AF-A0A3B9YRD4-F1
#
_entry.id   AF-A0A3B9YRD4-F1
#
_cell.length_a   1.000
_cell.length_b   1.000
_cell.length_c   1.000
_cell.angle_alpha   90.00
_cell.angle_beta   90.00
_cell.angle_gamma   90.00
#
_symmetry.space_group_name_H-M   'P 1'
#
loop_
_entity.id
_entity.type
_entity.pdbx_description
1 polymer ?
#
loop_
_entity_poly.entity_id
_entity_poly.type
_entity_poly.pdbx_seq_one_letter_code
_entity_poly.pdbx_strand_id
1 'polypeptide(L)'
;MLNAARAAAALLTLTIGIAGPAMAQYSMAPIADSGESATRRVRPHTPILSAQDVSILGQSFDLANRGQWDAARGLASSASDPIVRRLTDWRYCASDSSGADFQTITQFIAANPDWPAMNQLRTRAETVMPHASMSPDQIIAWFGSRTPASGDGFIKLGDAHIRNGDRSKGEALIRRGWIDADPTEGGSTILFGQYASLISNAEHEARLSRLL
;
A
#
# COMPACT_ATOMS: atom_id res chain seq x y z
N MET A 1 0.13 -96.99 -6.74
CA MET A 1 0.92 -96.91 -5.49
C MET A 1 1.70 -95.60 -5.51
N LEU A 2 1.72 -94.90 -4.36
CA LEU A 2 2.42 -93.64 -3.98
C LEU A 2 1.87 -92.33 -4.62
N ASN A 3 1.04 -91.55 -3.91
CA ASN A 3 1.29 -90.56 -2.82
C ASN A 3 2.19 -89.39 -3.25
N ALA A 4 1.68 -88.16 -3.46
CA ALA A 4 1.15 -87.17 -2.47
C ALA A 4 2.26 -86.63 -1.55
N ALA A 5 2.43 -85.34 -1.25
CA ALA A 5 1.70 -84.12 -1.54
C ALA A 5 2.67 -82.93 -1.43
N ARG A 6 2.34 -81.82 -2.08
CA ARG A 6 3.09 -80.54 -2.05
C ARG A 6 2.80 -79.85 -0.71
N ALA A 7 3.85 -79.47 0.01
CA ALA A 7 3.73 -78.68 1.24
C ALA A 7 3.85 -77.18 0.93
N ALA A 8 2.77 -76.46 1.21
CA ALA A 8 2.72 -75.02 1.36
C ALA A 8 2.14 -74.73 2.75
N ALA A 9 2.85 -73.94 3.55
CA ALA A 9 2.34 -73.35 4.79
C ALA A 9 3.22 -72.12 5.08
N ALA A 10 2.70 -70.92 4.85
CA ALA A 10 1.89 -70.15 5.80
C ALA A 10 2.79 -69.18 6.59
N LEU A 11 3.10 -68.04 5.97
CA LEU A 11 3.71 -66.89 6.62
C LEU A 11 2.61 -66.06 7.28
N LEU A 12 2.79 -65.81 8.58
CA LEU A 12 1.94 -64.98 9.42
C LEU A 12 1.71 -63.60 8.79
N THR A 13 0.46 -63.25 8.53
CA THR A 13 0.02 -61.86 8.36
C THR A 13 -0.36 -61.30 9.72
N LEU A 14 0.56 -60.55 10.33
CA LEU A 14 0.26 -59.72 11.49
C LEU A 14 -0.47 -58.47 11.01
N THR A 15 -1.79 -58.45 11.14
CA THR A 15 -2.63 -57.26 10.95
C THR A 15 -2.45 -56.34 12.15
N ILE A 16 -1.64 -55.30 12.01
CA ILE A 16 -1.69 -54.13 12.91
C ILE A 16 -2.71 -53.18 12.30
N GLY A 17 -3.92 -53.18 12.85
CA GLY A 17 -4.93 -52.17 12.57
C GLY A 17 -4.48 -50.82 13.12
N ILE A 18 -4.16 -49.88 12.24
CA ILE A 18 -4.00 -48.48 12.62
C ILE A 18 -5.41 -47.89 12.63
N ALA A 19 -5.96 -47.71 13.83
CA ALA A 19 -7.14 -46.88 14.04
C ALA A 19 -6.79 -45.44 13.66
N GLY A 20 -7.23 -44.98 12.49
CA GLY A 20 -7.18 -43.56 12.14
C GLY A 20 -8.07 -42.77 13.10
N PRO A 21 -7.71 -41.52 13.49
CA PRO A 21 -8.61 -40.69 14.26
C PRO A 21 -9.89 -40.48 13.44
N ALA A 22 -11.03 -40.79 14.05
CA ALA A 22 -12.33 -40.45 13.50
C ALA A 22 -12.37 -38.94 13.23
N MET A 23 -12.53 -38.57 11.96
CA MET A 23 -12.87 -37.20 11.57
C MET A 23 -14.23 -36.89 12.20
N ALA A 24 -14.22 -36.25 13.37
CA ALA A 24 -15.42 -35.69 13.95
C ALA A 24 -15.99 -34.71 12.92
N GLN A 25 -17.11 -35.06 12.31
CA GLN A 25 -17.86 -34.15 11.46
C GLN A 25 -18.28 -32.98 12.35
N TYR A 26 -17.58 -31.84 12.22
CA TYR A 26 -17.99 -30.61 12.88
C TYR A 26 -19.20 -30.06 12.12
N SER A 27 -20.38 -30.61 12.44
CA SER A 27 -21.63 -29.94 12.10
C SER A 27 -21.67 -28.65 12.91
N MET A 28 -21.30 -27.53 12.30
CA MET A 28 -21.62 -26.22 12.85
C MET A 28 -23.14 -26.16 13.00
N ALA A 29 -23.63 -26.22 14.24
CA ALA A 29 -25.00 -25.82 14.53
C ALA A 29 -25.18 -24.39 14.00
N PRO A 30 -26.26 -24.08 13.27
CA PRO A 30 -26.56 -22.70 12.95
C PRO A 30 -26.61 -21.93 14.27
N ILE A 31 -25.88 -20.81 14.34
CA ILE A 31 -26.02 -19.88 15.46
C ILE A 31 -27.49 -19.49 15.47
N ALA A 32 -28.23 -19.99 16.46
CA ALA A 32 -29.61 -19.59 16.66
C ALA A 32 -29.57 -18.09 16.98
N ASP A 33 -30.09 -17.29 16.05
CA ASP A 33 -30.38 -15.89 16.29
C ASP A 33 -31.40 -15.84 17.41
N SER A 34 -30.91 -15.62 18.62
CA SER A 34 -31.73 -15.51 19.82
C SER A 34 -32.51 -14.23 19.62
N GLY A 35 -33.78 -14.37 19.24
CA GLY A 35 -34.68 -13.30 18.79
C GLY A 35 -35.02 -12.22 19.82
N GLU A 36 -34.05 -11.72 20.57
CA GLU A 36 -34.10 -10.38 21.11
C GLU A 36 -33.47 -9.45 20.09
N SER A 37 -34.33 -8.91 19.21
CA SER A 37 -34.07 -7.66 18.52
C SER A 37 -33.86 -6.55 19.56
N ALA A 38 -32.69 -6.54 20.20
CA ALA A 38 -32.20 -5.41 20.94
C ALA A 38 -32.04 -4.29 19.91
N THR A 39 -33.06 -3.44 19.80
CA THR A 39 -33.06 -2.28 18.91
C THR A 39 -31.71 -1.58 19.04
N ARG A 40 -30.88 -1.70 18.01
CA ARG A 40 -29.61 -0.99 17.92
C ARG A 40 -29.99 0.49 17.92
N ARG A 41 -29.95 1.13 19.10
CA ARG A 41 -30.15 2.58 19.23
C ARG A 41 -28.98 3.24 18.53
N VAL A 42 -29.12 3.47 17.23
CA VAL A 42 -28.23 4.33 16.47
C VAL A 42 -28.37 5.69 17.13
N ARG A 43 -27.30 6.14 17.80
CA ARG A 43 -27.27 7.49 18.36
C ARG A 43 -27.54 8.45 17.20
N PRO A 44 -28.50 9.39 17.32
CA PRO A 44 -28.67 10.39 16.28
C PRO A 44 -27.33 11.12 16.12
N HIS A 45 -26.76 11.01 14.94
CA HIS A 45 -25.57 11.77 14.57
C HIS A 45 -26.06 13.16 14.19
N THR A 46 -25.66 14.17 14.95
CA THR A 46 -25.88 15.55 14.54
C THR A 46 -25.08 15.77 13.26
N PRO A 47 -25.72 16.13 12.13
CA PRO A 47 -24.99 16.44 10.91
C PRO A 47 -24.04 17.60 11.20
N ILE A 48 -22.74 17.35 11.06
CA ILE A 48 -21.69 18.35 11.26
C ILE A 48 -21.72 19.37 10.11
N LEU A 49 -22.19 18.94 8.93
CA LEU A 49 -22.31 19.76 7.73
C LEU A 49 -23.76 20.15 7.44
N SER A 50 -23.93 21.34 6.85
CA SER A 50 -25.21 21.77 6.29
C SER A 50 -25.64 20.87 5.13
N ALA A 51 -26.95 20.77 4.86
CA ALA A 51 -27.44 19.98 3.72
C ALA A 51 -26.88 20.48 2.37
N GLN A 52 -26.65 21.79 2.27
CA GLN A 52 -26.03 22.41 1.09
C GLN A 52 -24.57 21.96 0.93
N ASP A 53 -23.77 22.01 1.99
CA ASP A 53 -22.36 21.59 1.95
C ASP A 53 -22.23 20.08 1.67
N VAL A 54 -23.13 19.26 2.19
CA VAL A 54 -23.21 17.83 1.84
C VAL A 54 -23.47 17.64 0.36
N SER A 55 -24.40 18.41 -0.23
CA SER A 55 -24.69 18.36 -1.67
C SER A 55 -23.48 18.80 -2.51
N ILE A 56 -22.82 19.89 -2.13
CA ILE A 56 -21.62 20.40 -2.81
C ILE A 56 -20.51 19.34 -2.76
N LEU A 57 -20.23 18.76 -1.58
CA LEU A 57 -19.23 17.71 -1.42
C LEU A 57 -19.51 16.50 -2.31
N GLY A 58 -20.76 16.03 -2.34
CA GLY A 58 -21.17 14.91 -3.20
C GLY A 58 -20.92 15.19 -4.68
N GLN A 59 -21.36 16.36 -5.17
CA GLN A 59 -21.17 16.77 -6.56
C GLN A 59 -19.68 16.95 -6.91
N SER A 60 -18.88 17.56 -6.02
CA SER A 60 -17.43 17.66 -6.19
C SER A 60 -16.79 16.28 -6.29
N PHE A 61 -17.24 15.31 -5.51
CA PHE A 61 -16.73 13.94 -5.57
C PHE A 61 -17.11 13.23 -6.86
N ASP A 62 -18.30 13.48 -7.40
CA ASP A 62 -18.73 12.96 -8.69
C ASP A 62 -17.92 13.53 -9.85
N LEU A 63 -17.60 14.83 -9.82
CA LEU A 63 -16.71 15.47 -10.79
C LEU A 63 -15.30 14.86 -10.72
N ALA A 64 -14.77 14.70 -9.50
CA ALA A 64 -13.47 14.06 -9.26
C ALA A 64 -13.43 12.61 -9.79
N ASN A 65 -14.49 11.83 -9.59
CA ASN A 65 -14.60 10.45 -10.10
C ASN A 65 -14.55 10.38 -11.63
N ARG A 66 -14.96 11.45 -12.31
CA ARG A 66 -14.89 11.59 -13.78
C ARG A 66 -13.57 12.22 -14.26
N GLY A 67 -12.61 12.43 -13.35
CA GLY A 67 -11.34 13.09 -13.65
C GLY A 67 -11.42 14.61 -13.82
N GLN A 68 -12.58 15.22 -13.56
CA GLN A 68 -12.79 16.67 -13.72
C GLN A 68 -12.34 17.43 -12.47
N TRP A 69 -11.05 17.33 -12.15
CA TRP A 69 -10.49 17.80 -10.88
C TRP A 69 -10.59 19.31 -10.68
N ASP A 70 -10.37 20.11 -11.72
CA ASP A 70 -10.50 21.57 -11.63
C ASP A 70 -11.95 21.98 -11.32
N ALA A 71 -12.91 21.34 -11.99
CA ALA A 71 -14.33 21.57 -11.72
C ALA A 71 -14.72 21.11 -10.31
N ALA A 72 -14.22 19.93 -9.88
CA ALA A 72 -14.45 19.40 -8.53
C ALA A 72 -13.98 20.36 -7.44
N ARG A 73 -12.74 20.86 -7.56
CA ARG A 73 -12.13 21.81 -6.62
C ARG A 73 -12.78 23.19 -6.69
N GLY A 74 -13.13 23.65 -7.88
CA GLY A 74 -13.89 24.88 -8.10
C GLY A 74 -15.23 24.85 -7.37
N LEU A 75 -16.01 23.79 -7.57
CA LEU A 75 -17.27 23.60 -6.87
C LEU A 75 -17.09 23.51 -5.34
N ALA A 76 -16.10 22.76 -4.87
CA ALA A 76 -15.82 22.62 -3.44
C ALA A 76 -15.43 23.94 -2.76
N SER A 77 -14.87 24.88 -3.52
CA SER A 77 -14.53 26.22 -3.00
C SER A 77 -15.74 27.13 -2.77
N SER A 78 -16.92 26.76 -3.28
CA SER A 78 -18.18 27.48 -3.04
C SER A 78 -18.90 27.04 -1.75
N ALA A 79 -18.41 25.98 -1.09
CA ALA A 79 -18.95 25.51 0.17
C ALA A 79 -18.73 26.53 1.29
N SER A 80 -19.67 26.56 2.26
CA SER A 80 -19.53 27.42 3.43
C SER A 80 -18.56 26.84 4.44
N ASP A 81 -18.59 25.51 4.64
CA ASP A 81 -17.65 24.83 5.53
C ASP A 81 -16.32 24.52 4.81
N PRO A 82 -15.17 24.99 5.33
CA PRO A 82 -13.85 24.74 4.73
C PRO A 82 -13.45 23.26 4.67
N ILE A 83 -14.09 22.36 5.43
CA ILE A 83 -13.82 20.93 5.39
C ILE A 83 -14.16 20.32 4.02
N VAL A 84 -15.17 20.85 3.32
CA VAL A 84 -15.59 20.36 1.99
C VAL A 84 -14.46 20.53 0.99
N ARG A 85 -13.84 21.72 0.98
CA ARG A 85 -12.65 22.00 0.19
C ARG A 85 -11.50 21.08 0.59
N ARG A 86 -11.23 20.94 1.89
CA ARG A 86 -10.11 20.13 2.38
C ARG A 86 -10.24 18.65 2.03
N LEU A 87 -11.44 18.09 2.09
CA LEU A 87 -11.74 16.71 1.67
C LEU A 87 -11.55 16.52 0.17
N THR A 88 -11.94 17.51 -0.64
CA THR A 88 -11.75 17.48 -2.09
C THR A 88 -10.28 17.60 -2.46
N ASP A 89 -9.54 18.52 -1.82
CA ASP A 89 -8.09 18.69 -1.99
C ASP A 89 -7.31 17.44 -1.56
N TRP A 90 -7.74 16.76 -0.48
CA TRP A 90 -7.17 15.47 -0.08
C TRP A 90 -7.31 14.41 -1.17
N ARG A 91 -8.52 14.24 -1.73
CA ARG A 91 -8.76 13.28 -2.82
C ARG A 91 -7.93 13.62 -4.06
N TYR A 92 -7.80 14.90 -4.37
CA TYR A 92 -6.94 15.39 -5.43
C TYR A 92 -5.48 14.97 -5.20
N CYS A 93 -4.94 15.19 -4.00
CA CYS A 93 -3.56 14.80 -3.68
C CYS A 93 -3.34 13.28 -3.64
N ALA A 94 -4.32 12.52 -3.15
CA ALA A 94 -4.23 11.08 -2.99
C ALA A 94 -4.43 10.29 -4.30
N SER A 95 -5.07 10.89 -5.31
CA SER A 95 -5.38 10.23 -6.58
C SER A 95 -4.18 10.21 -7.53
N ASP A 96 -3.97 9.07 -8.19
CA ASP A 96 -2.90 8.92 -9.18
C ASP A 96 -3.10 9.75 -10.45
N SER A 97 -4.35 9.89 -10.87
CA SER A 97 -4.76 10.53 -12.11
C SER A 97 -5.15 12.01 -11.98
N SER A 98 -4.89 12.63 -10.82
CA SER A 98 -5.32 14.01 -10.57
C SER A 98 -4.48 15.07 -11.25
N GLY A 99 -3.24 14.75 -11.61
CA GLY A 99 -2.25 15.75 -12.01
C GLY A 99 -1.76 16.62 -10.86
N ALA A 100 -2.04 16.25 -9.60
CA ALA A 100 -1.47 16.94 -8.44
C ALA A 100 0.05 16.87 -8.47
N ASP A 101 0.71 18.03 -8.45
CA ASP A 101 2.16 18.12 -8.47
C ASP A 101 2.78 17.92 -7.07
N PHE A 102 4.10 17.74 -7.06
CA PHE A 102 4.86 17.54 -5.83
C PHE A 102 4.66 18.64 -4.80
N GLN A 103 4.60 19.90 -5.24
CA GLN A 103 4.45 21.04 -4.34
C GLN A 103 3.06 21.04 -3.70
N THR A 104 2.02 20.79 -4.48
CA THR A 104 0.63 20.72 -3.99
C THR A 104 0.48 19.64 -2.92
N ILE A 105 0.99 18.43 -3.20
CA ILE A 105 0.90 17.31 -2.24
C ILE A 105 1.73 17.60 -0.99
N THR A 106 2.95 18.15 -1.14
CA THR A 106 3.82 18.51 -0.02
C THR A 106 3.17 19.55 0.89
N GLN A 107 2.57 20.59 0.31
CA GLN A 107 1.85 21.62 1.06
C GLN A 107 0.65 21.03 1.80
N PHE A 108 -0.12 20.14 1.16
CA PHE A 108 -1.23 19.45 1.82
C PHE A 108 -0.76 18.61 3.02
N ILE A 109 0.31 17.84 2.85
CA ILE A 109 0.93 17.02 3.92
C ILE A 109 1.38 17.89 5.09
N ALA A 110 2.06 19.01 4.81
CA ALA A 110 2.57 19.90 5.85
C ALA A 110 1.45 20.61 6.63
N ALA A 111 0.38 20.99 5.93
CA ALA A 111 -0.77 21.64 6.56
C ALA A 111 -1.69 20.68 7.32
N ASN A 112 -1.61 19.37 7.07
CA ASN A 112 -2.52 18.37 7.64
C ASN A 112 -1.75 17.10 8.08
N PRO A 113 -0.91 17.17 9.13
CA PRO A 113 -0.04 16.06 9.52
C PRO A 113 -0.79 14.83 10.06
N ASP A 114 -1.99 15.02 10.63
CA ASP A 114 -2.83 13.97 11.22
C ASP A 114 -3.96 13.50 10.28
N TRP A 115 -3.87 13.85 9.00
CA TRP A 115 -4.91 13.50 8.04
C TRP A 115 -4.92 12.00 7.74
N PRO A 116 -6.06 11.40 7.39
CA PRO A 116 -6.10 10.01 6.94
C PRO A 116 -5.15 9.72 5.78
N ALA A 117 -4.64 8.48 5.73
CA ALA A 117 -3.81 7.97 4.65
C ALA A 117 -2.52 8.77 4.37
N MET A 118 -1.86 9.32 5.41
CA MET A 118 -0.58 10.02 5.25
C MET A 118 0.48 9.20 4.50
N ASN A 119 0.49 7.88 4.66
CA ASN A 119 1.44 7.03 3.93
C ASN A 119 1.21 7.11 2.42
N GLN A 120 -0.06 7.02 1.96
CA GLN A 120 -0.41 7.16 0.55
C GLN A 120 -0.01 8.53 0.00
N LEU A 121 -0.29 9.61 0.73
CA LEU A 121 0.09 10.96 0.33
C LEU A 121 1.62 11.10 0.19
N ARG A 122 2.39 10.51 1.10
CA ARG A 122 3.86 10.50 1.04
C ARG A 122 4.35 9.71 -0.17
N THR A 123 3.83 8.50 -0.40
CA THR A 123 4.12 7.70 -1.61
C THR A 123 3.83 8.52 -2.87
N ARG A 124 2.67 9.18 -2.97
CA ARG A 124 2.31 10.06 -4.09
C ARG A 124 3.33 11.16 -4.29
N ALA A 125 3.68 11.90 -3.24
CA ALA A 125 4.68 12.97 -3.30
C ALA A 125 6.05 12.45 -3.76
N GLU A 126 6.49 11.31 -3.25
CA GLU A 126 7.76 10.68 -3.65
C GLU A 126 7.76 10.29 -5.13
N THR A 127 6.66 9.73 -5.64
CA THR A 127 6.50 9.37 -7.05
C THR A 127 6.57 10.61 -7.95
N VAL A 128 5.79 11.66 -7.65
CA VAL A 128 5.75 12.88 -8.49
C VAL A 128 6.87 13.88 -8.20
N MET A 129 7.77 13.59 -7.25
CA MET A 129 8.91 14.44 -6.92
C MET A 129 9.76 14.72 -8.17
N PRO A 130 9.99 16.00 -8.53
CA PRO A 130 10.72 16.39 -9.74
C PRO A 130 12.23 16.30 -9.50
N HIS A 131 12.71 15.07 -9.30
CA HIS A 131 14.09 14.75 -8.94
C HIS A 131 15.14 15.45 -9.81
N ALA A 132 14.93 15.51 -11.12
CA ALA A 132 15.89 16.10 -12.06
C ALA A 132 16.09 17.62 -11.88
N SER A 133 15.09 18.34 -11.36
CA SER A 133 15.16 19.79 -11.14
C SER A 133 15.46 20.20 -9.70
N MET A 134 15.56 19.24 -8.78
CA MET A 134 15.90 19.49 -7.37
C MET A 134 17.39 19.25 -7.09
N SER A 135 17.97 20.09 -6.24
CA SER A 135 19.32 19.86 -5.72
C SER A 135 19.33 18.68 -4.73
N PRO A 136 20.48 18.02 -4.53
CA PRO A 136 20.62 16.97 -3.52
C PRO A 136 20.15 17.42 -2.12
N ASP A 137 20.52 18.63 -1.70
CA ASP A 137 20.12 19.18 -0.39
C ASP A 137 18.62 19.39 -0.29
N GLN A 138 17.94 19.83 -1.35
CA GLN A 138 16.48 20.00 -1.35
C GLN A 138 15.77 18.65 -1.18
N ILE A 139 16.25 17.60 -1.84
CA ILE A 139 15.69 16.25 -1.73
C ILE A 139 15.91 15.72 -0.31
N ILE A 140 17.15 15.78 0.19
CA ILE A 140 17.51 15.32 1.54
C ILE A 140 16.70 16.07 2.60
N ALA A 141 16.60 17.39 2.49
CA ALA A 141 15.82 18.22 3.41
C ALA A 141 14.33 17.90 3.37
N TRP A 142 13.77 17.63 2.18
CA TRP A 142 12.37 17.23 2.07
C TRP A 142 12.11 15.92 2.79
N PHE A 143 12.94 14.88 2.62
CA PHE A 143 12.76 13.63 3.39
C PHE A 143 12.97 13.87 4.89
N GLY A 144 13.98 14.67 5.26
CA GLY A 144 14.32 14.95 6.65
C GLY A 144 14.67 13.65 7.39
N SER A 145 14.03 13.41 8.52
CA SER A 145 14.18 12.18 9.31
C SER A 145 13.22 11.06 8.91
N ARG A 146 12.36 11.27 7.90
CA ARG A 146 11.34 10.30 7.51
C ARG A 146 11.95 9.21 6.63
N THR A 147 11.61 7.97 6.93
CA THR A 147 11.85 6.85 6.01
C THR A 147 10.98 7.03 4.76
N PRO A 148 11.53 6.86 3.55
CA PRO A 148 10.74 6.86 2.33
C PRO A 148 9.60 5.83 2.38
N ALA A 149 8.46 6.19 1.79
CA ALA A 149 7.25 5.37 1.72
C ALA A 149 7.15 4.57 0.41
N SER A 150 8.08 4.76 -0.52
CA SER A 150 8.08 4.16 -1.86
C SER A 150 9.48 3.81 -2.36
N GLY A 151 9.56 2.92 -3.35
CA GLY A 151 10.81 2.59 -4.04
C GLY A 151 11.42 3.81 -4.73
N ASP A 152 10.57 4.65 -5.35
CA ASP A 152 10.98 5.92 -5.94
C ASP A 152 11.64 6.82 -4.90
N GLY A 153 11.05 6.92 -3.71
CA GLY A 153 11.59 7.75 -2.64
C GLY A 153 12.93 7.25 -2.14
N PHE A 154 13.08 5.93 -1.96
CA PHE A 154 14.38 5.33 -1.61
C PHE A 154 15.45 5.60 -2.66
N ILE A 155 15.14 5.40 -3.94
CA ILE A 155 16.10 5.60 -5.04
C ILE A 155 16.46 7.09 -5.17
N LYS A 156 15.47 8.00 -5.17
CA LYS A 156 15.69 9.44 -5.28
C LYS A 156 16.49 9.99 -4.09
N LEU A 157 16.19 9.55 -2.87
CA LEU A 157 16.95 9.94 -1.68
C LEU A 157 18.37 9.35 -1.69
N GLY A 158 18.52 8.11 -2.15
CA GLY A 158 19.82 7.46 -2.26
C GLY A 158 20.72 8.15 -3.28
N ASP A 159 20.19 8.48 -4.46
CA ASP A 159 20.88 9.30 -5.46
C ASP A 159 21.31 10.66 -4.91
N ALA A 160 20.40 11.34 -4.19
CA ALA A 160 20.72 12.61 -3.55
C ALA A 160 21.87 12.48 -2.54
N HIS A 161 21.89 11.42 -1.72
CA HIS A 161 23.01 11.17 -0.80
C HIS A 161 24.34 10.91 -1.52
N ILE A 162 24.33 10.14 -2.62
CA ILE A 162 25.55 9.91 -3.44
C ILE A 162 26.05 11.23 -4.01
N ARG A 163 25.17 12.05 -4.60
CA ARG A 163 25.51 13.36 -5.16
C ARG A 163 25.95 14.37 -4.11
N ASN A 164 25.56 14.18 -2.85
CA ASN A 164 26.00 14.99 -1.71
C ASN A 164 27.24 14.43 -0.98
N GLY A 165 27.87 13.37 -1.53
CA GLY A 165 29.13 12.81 -1.02
C GLY A 165 28.99 11.65 -0.04
N ASP A 166 27.78 11.32 0.45
CA ASP A 166 27.53 10.16 1.32
C ASP A 166 27.16 8.93 0.49
N ARG A 167 28.18 8.41 -0.21
CA ARG A 167 28.00 7.30 -1.14
C ARG A 167 27.48 6.03 -0.45
N SER A 168 28.04 5.69 0.70
CA SER A 168 27.68 4.46 1.42
C SER A 168 26.20 4.44 1.80
N LYS A 169 25.70 5.53 2.39
CA LYS A 169 24.28 5.65 2.73
C LYS A 169 23.40 5.60 1.48
N GLY A 170 23.81 6.30 0.43
CA GLY A 170 23.02 6.37 -0.80
C GLY A 170 22.88 5.02 -1.51
N GLU A 171 23.97 4.24 -1.61
CA GLU A 171 23.90 2.90 -2.18
C GLU A 171 23.03 1.94 -1.36
N ALA A 172 23.07 2.03 -0.03
CA ALA A 172 22.21 1.24 0.84
C ALA A 172 20.73 1.57 0.63
N LEU A 173 20.39 2.86 0.50
CA LEU A 173 19.03 3.31 0.18
C LEU A 173 18.56 2.82 -1.18
N ILE A 174 19.42 2.88 -2.21
CA ILE A 174 19.07 2.42 -3.56
C ILE A 174 18.79 0.91 -3.57
N ARG A 175 19.65 0.09 -2.96
CA ARG A 175 19.41 -1.36 -2.84
C ARG A 175 18.08 -1.63 -2.13
N ARG A 176 17.81 -0.90 -1.05
CA ARG A 176 16.54 -1.03 -0.31
C ARG A 176 15.34 -0.65 -1.15
N GLY A 177 15.42 0.43 -1.94
CA GLY A 177 14.36 0.84 -2.86
C GLY A 177 14.05 -0.20 -3.92
N TRP A 178 15.06 -0.95 -4.37
CA TRP A 178 14.88 -2.10 -5.25
C TRP A 178 14.36 -3.34 -4.53
N ILE A 179 14.84 -3.66 -3.33
CA ILE A 179 14.39 -4.87 -2.63
C ILE A 179 12.98 -4.68 -2.09
N ASP A 180 12.74 -3.65 -1.26
CA ASP A 180 11.57 -3.52 -0.38
C ASP A 180 10.32 -2.99 -1.10
N ALA A 181 10.48 -2.39 -2.28
CA ALA A 181 9.39 -1.71 -2.96
C ALA A 181 9.45 -1.90 -4.48
N ASP A 182 8.34 -1.59 -5.15
CA ASP A 182 8.24 -1.57 -6.60
C ASP A 182 8.38 -0.13 -7.09
N PRO A 183 9.59 0.30 -7.54
CA PRO A 183 9.76 1.65 -8.05
C PRO A 183 8.96 1.83 -9.34
N THR A 184 8.47 3.05 -9.57
CA THR A 184 7.82 3.38 -10.83
C THR A 184 8.87 3.48 -11.94
N GLU A 185 8.42 3.81 -13.15
CA GLU A 185 9.33 4.10 -14.26
C GLU A 185 10.38 5.16 -13.88
N GLY A 186 9.96 6.23 -13.19
CA GLY A 186 10.87 7.31 -12.78
C GLY A 186 12.01 6.83 -11.87
N GLY A 187 11.71 6.03 -10.84
CA GLY A 187 12.74 5.43 -9.99
C GLY A 187 13.60 4.41 -10.75
N SER A 188 12.98 3.59 -11.59
CA SER A 188 13.67 2.57 -12.39
C SER A 188 14.66 3.19 -13.39
N THR A 189 14.32 4.32 -14.01
CA THR A 189 15.22 5.07 -14.90
C THR A 189 16.49 5.52 -14.18
N ILE A 190 16.37 6.05 -12.96
CA ILE A 190 17.52 6.46 -12.15
C ILE A 190 18.37 5.22 -11.79
N LEU A 191 17.70 4.18 -11.28
CA LEU A 191 18.36 2.95 -10.84
C LEU A 191 19.16 2.30 -11.97
N PHE A 192 18.52 1.96 -13.08
CA PHE A 192 19.19 1.22 -14.15
C PHE A 192 20.09 2.11 -15.02
N GLY A 193 19.85 3.43 -15.05
CA GLY A 193 20.72 4.37 -15.75
C GLY A 193 22.05 4.62 -15.06
N GLN A 194 22.09 4.64 -13.72
CA GLN A 194 23.26 5.09 -12.95
C GLN A 194 23.82 4.04 -11.99
N TYR A 195 22.96 3.16 -11.49
CA TYR A 195 23.24 2.32 -10.32
C TYR A 195 22.97 0.83 -10.56
N ALA A 196 22.86 0.41 -11.83
CA ALA A 196 22.60 -0.98 -12.20
C ALA A 196 23.61 -1.95 -11.57
N SER A 197 24.87 -1.54 -11.43
CA SER A 197 25.92 -2.35 -10.79
C SER A 197 25.73 -2.60 -9.29
N LEU A 198 24.84 -1.85 -8.62
CA LEU A 198 24.50 -2.08 -7.22
C LEU A 198 23.52 -3.23 -7.02
N ILE A 199 22.83 -3.64 -8.09
CA ILE A 199 21.80 -4.68 -8.06
C ILE A 199 22.42 -5.97 -8.59
N SER A 200 22.82 -6.84 -7.68
CA SER A 200 23.35 -8.16 -8.01
C SER A 200 22.25 -9.23 -7.94
N ASN A 201 22.63 -10.48 -8.23
CA ASN A 201 21.74 -11.63 -8.05
C ASN A 201 21.20 -11.70 -6.61
N ALA A 202 21.98 -11.30 -5.60
CA ALA A 202 21.52 -11.29 -4.22
C ALA A 202 20.34 -10.33 -4.00
N GLU A 203 20.39 -9.12 -4.54
CA GLU A 203 19.28 -8.16 -4.48
C GLU A 203 18.05 -8.65 -5.27
N HIS A 204 18.26 -9.31 -6.42
CA HIS A 204 17.17 -9.93 -7.18
C HIS A 204 16.50 -11.06 -6.39
N GLU A 205 17.27 -11.95 -5.79
CA GLU A 205 16.77 -13.05 -4.96
C GLU A 205 16.04 -12.54 -3.71
N ALA A 206 16.57 -11.49 -3.06
CA ALA A 206 15.93 -10.85 -1.92
C ALA A 206 14.57 -10.24 -2.29
N ARG A 207 14.50 -9.55 -3.44
CA ARG A 207 13.24 -9.00 -3.96
C ARG A 207 12.24 -10.12 -4.29
N LEU A 208 12.67 -11.16 -5.00
CA LEU A 208 11.82 -12.31 -5.32
C LEU A 208 11.26 -12.96 -4.05
N SER A 209 12.11 -13.15 -3.04
CA SER A 209 11.71 -13.75 -1.75
C SER A 209 10.65 -12.92 -1.00
N ARG A 210 10.64 -11.59 -1.17
CA ARG A 210 9.60 -10.72 -0.60
C ARG A 210 8.25 -10.83 -1.35
N LEU A 211 8.29 -11.13 -2.65
CA LEU A 211 7.11 -11.10 -3.54
C LEU A 211 6.35 -12.43 -3.61
N LEU A 212 6.95 -13.52 -3.10
CA LEU A 212 6.38 -14.87 -3.07
C LEU A 212 5.80 -15.19 -1.69
#